data_AF-A0A8T0MS70-F1
#
_entry.id   AF-A0A8T0MS70-F1
#
_cell.length_a   1.000
_cell.length_b   1.000
_cell.length_c   1.000
_cell.angle_alpha   90.00
_cell.angle_beta   90.00
_cell.angle_gamma   90.00
#
_symmetry.space_group_name_H-M   'P 1'
#
loop_
_entity.id
_entity.type
_entity.pdbx_description
1 polymer ?
#
loop_
_entity_poly.entity_id
_entity_poly.type
_entity_poly.pdbx_seq_one_letter_code
_entity_poly.pdbx_strand_id
1 'polypeptide(L)'
;MAARQEWSMSDFEIGKYIGEGKFGKVYLAREKQSGYVVALKVTYKAKLEKYRFHAHLRREIEIQHGLDHPNVLRLFAWFQDEERVVLVLEYAARGELYKVLRAAGHFTERTAATYVASLAGALAYCHKKQVIHRDIKPENLLLDIEGRLKIADFGWAAR
;
A
#
# COMPACT_ATOMS: atom_id res chain seq x y z
N MET A 1 -8.02 5.94 26.94
CA MET A 1 -6.97 5.62 25.96
C MET A 1 -6.39 6.95 25.49
N ALA A 2 -5.09 7.20 25.70
CA ALA A 2 -4.48 8.48 25.39
C ALA A 2 -4.69 8.83 23.91
N ALA A 3 -5.10 10.08 23.64
CA ALA A 3 -5.22 10.62 22.29
C ALA A 3 -3.88 10.43 21.58
N ARG A 4 -3.90 9.80 20.41
CA ARG A 4 -2.69 9.57 19.62
C ARG A 4 -2.11 10.93 19.22
N GLN A 5 -0.85 11.14 19.58
CA GLN A 5 0.00 12.22 19.11
C GLN A 5 -0.06 12.27 17.57
N GLU A 6 -0.09 13.47 16.98
CA GLU A 6 0.02 13.61 15.53
C GLU A 6 1.31 12.93 15.05
N TRP A 7 1.18 11.89 14.21
CA TRP A 7 2.34 11.17 13.66
C TRP A 7 3.23 12.13 12.87
N SER A 8 4.54 11.91 12.95
CA SER A 8 5.54 12.66 12.21
C SER A 8 6.70 11.76 11.76
N MET A 9 7.60 12.29 10.94
CA MET A 9 8.79 11.53 10.52
C MET A 9 9.71 11.16 11.69
N SER A 10 9.68 11.89 12.82
CA SER A 10 10.56 11.62 13.96
C SER A 10 10.17 10.35 14.73
N ASP A 11 8.95 9.85 14.54
CA ASP A 11 8.45 8.61 15.15
C ASP A 11 8.99 7.35 14.45
N PHE A 12 9.72 7.51 13.34
CA PHE A 12 10.21 6.41 12.53
C PHE A 12 11.74 6.45 12.37
N GLU A 13 12.35 5.27 12.45
CA GLU A 13 13.72 5.02 11.98
C GLU A 13 13.66 4.69 10.49
N ILE A 14 14.09 5.64 9.66
CA ILE A 14 14.07 5.47 8.20
C ILE A 14 15.22 4.56 7.79
N GLY A 15 14.88 3.46 7.14
CA GLY A 15 15.82 2.48 6.61
C GLY A 15 15.98 2.60 5.10
N LYS A 16 16.10 1.44 4.45
CA LYS A 16 16.43 1.32 3.03
C LYS A 16 15.34 1.92 2.14
N TYR A 17 15.74 2.61 1.08
CA TYR A 17 14.86 2.92 -0.04
C TYR A 17 14.41 1.63 -0.75
N ILE A 18 13.09 1.44 -0.90
CA ILE A 18 12.51 0.20 -1.47
C ILE A 18 11.82 0.40 -2.81
N GLY A 19 11.56 1.64 -3.23
CA GLY A 19 11.04 1.92 -4.57
C GLY A 19 10.62 3.37 -4.79
N GLU A 20 10.32 3.71 -6.05
CA GLU A 20 9.78 4.99 -6.46
C GLU A 20 8.38 4.80 -7.02
N GLY A 21 7.44 5.58 -6.50
CA GLY A 21 6.12 5.74 -7.11
C GLY A 21 6.08 7.01 -7.96
N LYS A 22 5.02 7.18 -8.75
CA LYS A 22 4.83 8.34 -9.63
C LYS A 22 5.03 9.70 -8.93
N PHE A 23 4.65 9.79 -7.66
CA PHE A 23 4.62 11.05 -6.92
C PHE A 23 5.67 11.15 -5.80
N GLY A 24 6.55 10.16 -5.66
CA GLY A 24 7.57 10.19 -4.62
C GLY A 24 8.21 8.83 -4.32
N LYS A 25 8.75 8.67 -3.13
CA LYS A 25 9.64 7.57 -2.78
C LYS A 25 9.04 6.71 -1.68
N VAL A 26 9.41 5.44 -1.66
CA VAL A 26 9.01 4.49 -0.62
C VAL A 26 10.24 4.03 0.13
N TYR A 27 10.18 4.10 1.45
CA TYR A 27 11.25 3.69 2.35
C TYR A 27 10.75 2.59 3.28
N LEU A 28 11.60 1.59 3.54
CA LEU A 28 11.44 0.73 4.70
C LEU A 28 11.70 1.57 5.94
N ALA A 29 10.89 1.42 6.98
CA ALA A 29 11.12 2.08 8.25
C ALA A 29 10.70 1.19 9.41
N ARG A 30 11.15 1.55 10.61
CA ARG A 30 10.69 0.97 11.87
C ARG A 30 10.01 2.05 12.69
N GLU A 31 8.81 1.77 13.17
CA GLU A 31 8.13 2.65 14.13
C GLU A 31 8.79 2.49 15.50
N LYS A 32 9.22 3.61 16.11
CA LYS A 32 10.13 3.60 17.26
C LYS A 32 9.53 3.01 18.53
N GLN A 33 8.23 3.20 18.77
CA GLN A 33 7.57 2.78 20.00
C GLN A 33 7.29 1.27 20.02
N SER A 34 6.72 0.73 18.95
CA SER A 34 6.35 -0.69 18.84
C SER A 34 7.45 -1.55 18.23
N GLY A 35 8.44 -0.94 17.56
CA GLY A 35 9.46 -1.66 16.79
C GLY A 35 8.93 -2.30 15.51
N TYR A 36 7.68 -2.02 15.13
CA TYR A 36 7.03 -2.62 13.96
C TYR A 36 7.61 -2.08 12.65
N VAL A 37 7.82 -2.98 11.69
CA VAL A 37 8.40 -2.66 10.38
C VAL A 37 7.30 -2.24 9.41
N VAL A 38 7.47 -1.07 8.79
CA VAL A 38 6.48 -0.45 7.90
C VAL A 38 7.14 0.03 6.60
N ALA A 39 6.31 0.31 5.59
CA ALA A 39 6.70 1.06 4.41
C ALA A 39 6.18 2.49 4.50
N LEU A 40 7.06 3.49 4.40
CA LEU A 40 6.70 4.90 4.32
C LEU A 40 6.64 5.33 2.86
N LYS A 41 5.44 5.52 2.31
CA LYS A 41 5.22 6.09 0.97
C LYS A 41 5.17 7.62 1.10
N VAL A 42 6.28 8.26 0.80
CA VAL A 42 6.46 9.72 0.85
C VAL A 42 6.08 10.33 -0.48
N THR A 43 5.05 11.16 -0.48
CA THR A 43 4.51 11.82 -1.68
C THR A 43 4.71 13.34 -1.59
N TYR A 44 5.28 13.95 -2.63
CA TYR A 44 5.56 15.39 -2.64
C TYR A 44 4.35 16.20 -3.11
N LYS A 45 3.92 17.20 -2.32
CA LYS A 45 2.75 18.05 -2.63
C LYS A 45 2.92 18.81 -3.94
N ALA A 46 4.12 19.31 -4.23
CA ALA A 46 4.41 19.96 -5.52
C ALA A 46 4.16 19.04 -6.73
N LYS A 47 4.44 17.73 -6.61
CA LYS A 47 4.12 16.75 -7.67
C LYS A 47 2.61 16.51 -7.76
N LEU A 48 1.91 16.41 -6.62
CA LEU A 48 0.46 16.24 -6.61
C LEU A 48 -0.25 17.40 -7.30
N GLU A 49 0.20 18.63 -7.07
CA GLU A 49 -0.34 19.84 -7.68
C GLU A 49 -0.11 19.83 -9.20
N LYS A 50 1.14 19.62 -9.62
CA LYS A 50 1.52 19.54 -11.03
C LYS A 50 0.68 18.55 -11.83
N TYR A 51 0.35 17.39 -11.23
CA TYR A 51 -0.43 16.34 -11.88
C TYR A 51 -1.92 16.31 -11.49
N ARG A 52 -2.41 17.32 -10.75
CA ARG A 52 -3.80 17.42 -10.25
C ARG A 52 -4.29 16.14 -9.54
N PHE A 53 -3.43 15.52 -8.74
CA PHE A 53 -3.68 14.21 -8.12
C PHE A 53 -4.16 14.27 -6.66
N HIS A 54 -4.34 15.46 -6.08
CA HIS A 54 -4.78 15.63 -4.69
C HIS A 54 -6.08 14.87 -4.36
N ALA A 55 -7.08 14.92 -5.25
CA ALA A 55 -8.36 14.23 -5.04
C ALA A 55 -8.21 12.70 -5.05
N HIS A 56 -7.30 12.16 -5.86
CA HIS A 56 -7.04 10.72 -5.95
C HIS A 56 -6.31 10.23 -4.70
N LEU A 57 -5.29 10.97 -4.22
CA LEU A 57 -4.60 10.63 -2.97
C LEU A 57 -5.53 10.70 -1.75
N ARG A 58 -6.37 11.75 -1.66
CA ARG A 58 -7.36 11.84 -0.57
C ARG A 58 -8.29 10.63 -0.58
N ARG A 59 -8.76 10.23 -1.75
CA ARG A 59 -9.61 9.06 -1.91
C ARG A 59 -8.90 7.75 -1.56
N GLU A 60 -7.64 7.59 -1.96
CA GLU A 60 -6.79 6.45 -1.57
C GLU A 60 -6.76 6.32 -0.03
N ILE A 61 -6.47 7.43 0.67
CA ILE A 61 -6.43 7.47 2.13
C ILE A 61 -7.80 7.11 2.72
N GLU A 62 -8.88 7.78 2.32
CA GLU A 62 -10.22 7.58 2.85
C GLU A 62 -10.74 6.15 2.65
N ILE A 63 -10.48 5.57 1.48
CA ILE A 63 -10.89 4.19 1.16
C ILE A 63 -10.01 3.20 1.92
N GLN A 64 -8.70 3.25 1.70
CA GLN A 64 -7.78 2.22 2.17
C GLN A 64 -7.66 2.18 3.70
N HIS A 65 -7.80 3.33 4.38
CA HIS A 65 -7.81 3.36 5.84
C HIS A 65 -9.00 2.60 6.46
N GLY A 66 -10.11 2.49 5.73
CA GLY A 66 -11.31 1.73 6.15
C GLY A 66 -11.31 0.25 5.76
N LEU A 67 -10.24 -0.24 5.10
CA LEU A 67 -10.11 -1.63 4.68
C LEU A 67 -9.23 -2.42 5.66
N ASP A 68 -9.76 -3.52 6.19
CA ASP A 68 -9.04 -4.48 6.99
C ASP A 68 -9.33 -5.90 6.46
N HIS A 69 -8.44 -6.42 5.62
CA HIS A 69 -8.54 -7.75 5.02
C HIS A 69 -7.13 -8.32 4.81
N PRO A 70 -6.89 -9.62 5.06
CA PRO A 70 -5.55 -10.21 4.98
C PRO A 70 -4.89 -10.07 3.61
N ASN A 71 -5.66 -9.99 2.51
CA ASN A 71 -5.15 -9.80 1.16
C ASN A 71 -5.28 -8.36 0.61
N VAL A 72 -5.49 -7.37 1.47
CA VAL A 72 -5.42 -5.93 1.12
C VAL A 72 -4.26 -5.32 1.91
N LEU A 73 -3.39 -4.55 1.25
CA LEU A 73 -2.26 -3.89 1.90
C LEU A 73 -2.80 -2.86 2.90
N ARG A 74 -2.45 -3.02 4.18
CA ARG A 74 -2.99 -2.17 5.24
C ARG A 74 -2.38 -0.77 5.22
N LEU A 75 -3.23 0.26 5.37
CA LEU A 75 -2.83 1.64 5.67
C LEU A 75 -3.00 1.89 7.17
N PHE A 76 -1.90 1.83 7.92
CA PHE A 76 -1.93 1.96 9.39
C PHE A 76 -2.24 3.39 9.83
N ALA A 77 -1.59 4.36 9.18
CA ALA A 77 -1.70 5.78 9.49
C ALA A 77 -1.26 6.61 8.29
N TRP A 78 -1.52 7.91 8.35
CA TRP A 78 -0.96 8.89 7.44
C TRP A 78 -0.73 10.20 8.18
N PHE A 79 0.18 11.01 7.69
CA PHE A 79 0.45 12.35 8.19
C PHE A 79 1.02 13.22 7.06
N GLN A 80 1.18 14.52 7.31
CA GLN A 80 1.72 15.45 6.34
C GLN A 80 2.52 16.56 7.01
N ASP A 81 3.45 17.14 6.27
CA ASP A 81 4.12 18.40 6.59
C ASP A 81 3.87 19.43 5.47
N GLU A 82 4.58 20.55 5.47
CA GLU A 82 4.41 21.61 4.45
C GLU A 82 4.65 21.12 3.03
N GLU A 83 5.54 20.13 2.83
CA GLU A 83 6.01 19.69 1.52
C GLU A 83 5.47 18.33 1.10
N ARG A 84 5.09 17.48 2.05
CA ARG A 84 4.89 16.03 1.84
C ARG A 84 3.64 15.51 2.50
N VAL A 85 3.08 14.46 1.90
CA VAL A 85 2.10 13.56 2.52
C VAL A 85 2.76 12.19 2.65
N VAL A 86 2.67 11.58 3.82
CA VAL A 86 3.32 10.31 4.13
C VAL A 86 2.27 9.28 4.53
N LEU A 87 2.26 8.15 3.82
CA LEU A 87 1.42 7.00 4.16
C LEU A 87 2.27 5.95 4.88
N VAL A 88 1.77 5.46 6.02
CA VAL A 88 2.38 4.39 6.81
C VAL A 88 1.68 3.08 6.46
N LEU A 89 2.34 2.27 5.62
CA LEU A 89 1.78 1.07 5.01
C LEU A 89 2.37 -0.21 5.62
N GLU A 90 1.61 -1.29 5.54
CA GLU A 90 2.13 -2.65 5.69
C GLU A 90 3.33 -2.88 4.75
N TYR A 91 4.39 -3.50 5.29
CA TYR A 91 5.55 -3.83 4.48
C TYR A 91 5.38 -5.21 3.80
N ALA A 92 5.15 -5.18 2.49
CA ALA A 92 5.13 -6.38 1.65
C ALA A 92 6.56 -6.80 1.25
N ALA A 93 7.20 -7.60 2.09
CA ALA A 93 8.65 -7.87 2.02
C ALA A 93 9.13 -8.57 0.73
N ARG A 94 8.26 -9.31 0.04
CA ARG A 94 8.59 -9.98 -1.23
C ARG A 94 8.33 -9.12 -2.47
N GLY A 95 7.84 -7.89 -2.28
CA GLY A 95 7.66 -6.91 -3.35
C GLY A 95 6.53 -7.28 -4.31
N GLU A 96 6.65 -6.84 -5.56
CA GLU A 96 5.63 -7.00 -6.59
C GLU A 96 5.52 -8.45 -7.09
N LEU A 97 4.29 -8.98 -7.13
CA LEU A 97 3.98 -10.26 -7.74
C LEU A 97 4.42 -10.30 -9.20
N TYR A 98 4.35 -9.17 -9.92
CA TYR A 98 4.83 -9.05 -11.29
C TYR A 98 6.31 -9.43 -11.43
N LYS A 99 7.18 -8.95 -10.54
CA LYS A 99 8.62 -9.28 -10.57
C LYS A 99 8.86 -10.76 -10.32
N VAL A 100 8.10 -11.35 -9.39
CA VAL A 100 8.15 -12.79 -9.10
C VAL A 100 7.69 -13.61 -10.31
N LEU A 101 6.60 -13.21 -10.98
CA LEU A 101 6.11 -13.85 -12.19
C LEU A 101 7.15 -13.75 -13.33
N ARG A 102 7.73 -12.57 -13.55
CA ARG A 102 8.74 -12.35 -14.59
C ARG A 102 9.99 -13.20 -14.37
N ALA A 103 10.44 -13.36 -13.12
CA ALA A 103 11.58 -14.20 -12.78
C ALA A 103 11.28 -15.70 -12.96
N ALA A 104 10.04 -16.12 -12.67
CA ALA A 104 9.61 -17.51 -12.84
C ALA A 104 9.24 -17.88 -14.28
N GLY A 105 8.98 -16.88 -15.15
CA GLY A 105 8.43 -17.05 -16.49
C GLY A 105 6.92 -17.30 -16.47
N HIS A 106 6.49 -18.34 -15.75
CA HIS A 106 5.08 -18.63 -15.47
C HIS A 106 4.92 -19.24 -14.08
N PHE A 107 3.70 -19.21 -13.54
CA PHE A 107 3.36 -19.97 -12.34
C PHE A 107 2.83 -21.36 -12.70
N THR A 108 2.92 -22.29 -11.75
CA THR A 108 2.14 -23.53 -11.82
C THR A 108 0.65 -23.20 -11.68
N GLU A 109 -0.23 -24.05 -12.19
CA GLU A 109 -1.68 -23.88 -12.04
C GLU A 109 -2.09 -23.75 -10.58
N ARG A 110 -1.48 -24.56 -9.69
CA ARG A 110 -1.73 -24.50 -8.25
C ARG A 110 -1.40 -23.13 -7.67
N THR A 111 -0.20 -22.60 -7.96
CA THR A 111 0.22 -21.28 -7.47
C THR A 111 -0.67 -20.17 -8.03
N ALA A 112 -0.98 -20.22 -9.33
CA ALA A 112 -1.88 -19.27 -9.96
C ALA A 112 -3.28 -19.29 -9.32
N ALA A 113 -3.85 -20.47 -9.10
CA ALA A 113 -5.14 -20.65 -8.45
C ALA A 113 -5.16 -20.08 -7.02
N THR A 114 -4.09 -20.28 -6.24
CA THR A 114 -3.97 -19.68 -4.89
C THR A 114 -4.01 -18.16 -4.92
N TYR A 115 -3.27 -17.52 -5.85
CA TYR A 115 -3.29 -16.06 -5.98
C TYR A 115 -4.64 -15.54 -6.48
N VAL A 116 -5.24 -16.19 -7.48
CA VAL A 116 -6.55 -15.82 -8.02
C VAL A 116 -7.64 -15.95 -6.95
N ALA A 117 -7.62 -17.02 -6.15
CA ALA A 117 -8.57 -17.19 -5.03
C ALA A 117 -8.41 -16.09 -3.97
N SER A 118 -7.16 -15.76 -3.60
CA SER A 118 -6.86 -14.68 -2.65
C SER A 118 -7.31 -13.31 -3.16
N LEU A 119 -7.07 -13.04 -4.45
CA LEU A 119 -7.49 -11.82 -5.14
C LEU A 119 -9.02 -11.72 -5.17
N ALA A 120 -9.70 -12.78 -5.59
CA ALA A 120 -11.16 -12.84 -5.64
C ALA A 120 -11.79 -12.61 -4.26
N GLY A 121 -11.24 -13.21 -3.20
CA GLY A 121 -11.69 -13.00 -1.83
C GLY A 121 -11.56 -11.54 -1.38
N ALA A 122 -10.41 -10.91 -1.63
CA ALA A 122 -10.20 -9.49 -1.32
C ALA A 122 -11.12 -8.57 -2.13
N LEU A 123 -11.33 -8.85 -3.42
CA LEU A 123 -12.25 -8.08 -4.25
C LEU A 123 -13.70 -8.22 -3.78
N ALA A 124 -14.13 -9.43 -3.41
CA ALA A 124 -15.45 -9.66 -2.83
C ALA A 124 -15.64 -8.86 -1.53
N TYR A 125 -14.61 -8.82 -0.67
CA TYR A 125 -14.59 -7.98 0.52
C TYR A 125 -14.72 -6.48 0.18
N CYS A 126 -13.92 -5.98 -0.77
CA CYS A 126 -13.99 -4.59 -1.22
C CYS A 126 -15.38 -4.23 -1.77
N HIS A 127 -15.94 -5.07 -2.63
CA HIS A 127 -17.28 -4.87 -3.20
C HIS A 127 -18.38 -4.87 -2.14
N LYS A 128 -18.28 -5.73 -1.11
CA LYS A 128 -19.19 -5.70 0.04
C LYS A 128 -19.14 -4.36 0.79
N LYS A 129 -17.99 -3.69 0.80
CA LYS A 129 -17.82 -2.33 1.34
C LYS A 129 -18.16 -1.22 0.35
N GLN A 130 -18.77 -1.54 -0.79
CA GLN A 130 -19.04 -0.60 -1.89
C GLN A 130 -17.76 0.09 -2.34
N VAL A 131 -16.68 -0.68 -2.55
CA VAL A 131 -15.40 -0.16 -3.06
C VAL A 131 -15.02 -0.96 -4.31
N ILE A 132 -14.91 -0.28 -5.44
CA ILE A 132 -14.40 -0.84 -6.70
C ILE A 132 -12.96 -0.36 -6.89
N HIS A 133 -12.00 -1.28 -7.01
CA HIS A 133 -10.56 -0.93 -7.10
C HIS A 133 -10.19 -0.21 -8.41
N ARG A 134 -10.75 -0.65 -9.54
CA ARG A 134 -10.56 -0.13 -10.92
C ARG A 134 -9.15 -0.18 -11.52
N ASP A 135 -8.11 -0.51 -10.75
CA ASP A 135 -6.72 -0.65 -11.28
C ASP A 135 -6.05 -1.97 -10.85
N ILE A 136 -6.74 -3.11 -11.04
CA ILE A 136 -6.16 -4.43 -10.75
C ILE A 136 -5.23 -4.84 -11.88
N LYS A 137 -3.95 -4.95 -11.55
CA LYS A 137 -2.88 -5.39 -12.44
C LYS A 137 -1.71 -5.95 -11.62
N PRO A 138 -0.83 -6.81 -12.19
CA PRO A 138 0.26 -7.44 -11.45
C PRO A 138 1.19 -6.49 -10.68
N GLU A 139 1.35 -5.25 -11.14
CA GLU A 139 2.19 -4.20 -10.52
C GLU A 139 1.59 -3.68 -9.21
N ASN A 140 0.25 -3.75 -9.07
CA ASN A 140 -0.48 -3.35 -7.87
C ASN A 140 -0.76 -4.55 -6.93
N LEU A 141 -0.18 -5.71 -7.23
CA LEU A 141 -0.26 -6.91 -6.41
C LEU A 141 1.11 -7.13 -5.76
N LEU A 142 1.16 -7.04 -4.44
CA LEU A 142 2.37 -7.27 -3.66
C LEU A 142 2.31 -8.61 -2.92
N LEU A 143 3.45 -9.05 -2.41
CA LEU A 143 3.59 -10.26 -1.60
C LEU A 143 4.22 -9.92 -0.25
N ASP A 144 3.59 -10.37 0.83
CA ASP A 144 4.15 -10.27 2.17
C ASP A 144 5.32 -11.24 2.38
N ILE A 145 5.89 -11.27 3.60
CA ILE A 145 7.03 -12.12 3.94
C ILE A 145 6.73 -13.63 3.77
N GLU A 146 5.49 -14.03 4.00
CA GLU A 146 5.00 -15.40 3.85
C GLU A 146 4.62 -15.73 2.39
N GLY A 147 4.63 -14.76 1.49
CA GLY A 147 4.23 -14.92 0.10
C GLY A 147 2.72 -14.84 -0.12
N ARG A 148 1.97 -14.25 0.83
CA ARG A 148 0.54 -14.00 0.66
C ARG A 148 0.32 -12.74 -0.15
N LEU A 149 -0.69 -12.80 -1.03
CA LEU A 149 -1.09 -11.69 -1.89
C LEU A 149 -1.59 -10.49 -1.07
N LYS A 150 -1.20 -9.28 -1.46
CA LYS A 150 -1.69 -8.00 -0.94
C LYS A 150 -2.06 -7.07 -2.10
N ILE A 151 -3.33 -6.69 -2.21
CA ILE A 151 -3.77 -5.65 -3.15
C ILE A 151 -3.30 -4.28 -2.63
N ALA A 152 -2.60 -3.52 -3.47
CA ALA A 152 -2.10 -2.19 -3.17
C ALA A 152 -2.64 -1.16 -4.18
N ASP A 153 -2.42 0.13 -3.88
CA ASP A 153 -2.75 1.30 -4.72
C ASP A 153 -4.24 1.49 -5.03
N PHE A 154 -4.95 2.11 -4.08
CA PHE A 154 -6.37 2.47 -4.21
C PHE A 154 -6.57 3.87 -4.82
N GLY A 155 -5.55 4.47 -5.47
CA GLY A 155 -5.63 5.83 -6.03
C GLY A 155 -6.73 6.00 -7.08
N TRP A 156 -7.09 4.92 -7.77
CA TRP A 156 -8.18 4.89 -8.75
C TRP A 156 -9.47 4.29 -8.21
N ALA A 157 -9.55 3.89 -6.94
CA ALA A 157 -10.76 3.27 -6.40
C ALA A 157 -11.93 4.27 -6.37
N ALA A 158 -13.16 3.76 -6.27
CA ALA A 158 -14.38 4.54 -6.07
C ALA A 158 -15.37 3.78 -5.19
N ARG A 159 -16.29 4.54 -4.58
CA ARG A 159 -17.51 4.01 -3.97
C ARG A 159 -18.69 4.19 -4.93
#